data_AF-A0A4T0KWP9-F1
#
_entry.id   AF-A0A4T0KWP9-F1
#
_cell.length_a   1.000
_cell.length_b   1.000
_cell.length_c   1.000
_cell.angle_alpha   90.00
_cell.angle_beta   90.00
_cell.angle_gamma   90.00
#
_symmetry.space_group_name_H-M   'P 1'
#
loop_
_entity.id
_entity.type
_entity.pdbx_description
1 polymer ?
#
loop_
_entity_poly.entity_id
_entity_poly.type
_entity_poly.pdbx_seq_one_letter_code
_entity_poly.pdbx_strand_id
1 'polypeptide(L)'
;MSNLPKLIAQVTFGASKAFGKAFMEMGRQAVSNATHKPDLNEPSQQSNDKNASQANPSQHATKQLKMTLDEAHLILNVKREASLDDIQHNYDHLFKMNSPPQPKVDPKAEAQPKKPQRRSHLNKVKPDTQPYSHYLQSKVVRAFERIQAEQSSRIETEKTEDVPGTDQNANQDAQSSDKAQNTESSDKTEKKD
;
A
#
# COMPACT_ATOMS: atom_id res chain seq x y z
N MET A 1 49.91 13.54 -37.85
CA MET A 1 48.63 13.27 -38.54
C MET A 1 47.72 12.55 -37.56
N SER A 2 46.63 13.19 -37.14
CA SER A 2 45.69 12.66 -36.16
C SER A 2 44.88 11.50 -36.75
N ASN A 3 44.95 10.32 -36.13
CA ASN A 3 44.18 9.13 -36.52
C ASN A 3 42.72 9.25 -36.07
N LEU A 4 42.03 10.29 -36.53
CA LEU A 4 40.64 10.62 -36.21
C LEU A 4 39.67 9.44 -36.42
N PRO A 5 39.79 8.63 -37.50
CA PRO A 5 38.88 7.49 -37.72
C PRO A 5 39.01 6.39 -36.66
N LYS A 6 40.23 6.14 -36.15
CA LYS A 6 40.47 5.11 -35.11
C LYS A 6 39.94 5.56 -33.75
N LEU A 7 40.06 6.85 -33.44
CA LEU A 7 39.55 7.42 -32.21
C LEU A 7 38.02 7.40 -32.14
N ILE A 8 37.35 7.75 -33.25
CA ILE A 8 35.88 7.69 -33.35
C ILE A 8 35.40 6.25 -33.16
N ALA A 9 36.00 5.28 -33.86
CA ALA A 9 35.64 3.87 -33.72
C ALA A 9 35.80 3.35 -32.27
N GLN A 10 36.87 3.77 -31.59
CA GLN A 10 37.15 3.37 -30.21
C GLN A 10 36.16 3.97 -29.20
N VAL A 11 35.78 5.24 -29.37
CA VAL A 11 34.79 5.91 -28.51
C VAL A 11 33.40 5.32 -28.73
N THR A 12 33.00 5.07 -29.97
CA THR A 12 31.69 4.46 -30.25
C THR A 12 31.61 3.03 -29.73
N PHE A 13 32.64 2.21 -29.94
CA PHE A 13 32.67 0.82 -29.45
C PHE A 13 32.72 0.73 -27.91
N GLY A 14 33.44 1.65 -27.26
CA GLY A 14 33.45 1.78 -25.81
C GLY A 14 32.09 2.19 -25.23
N ALA A 15 31.44 3.18 -25.85
CA ALA A 15 30.14 3.68 -25.43
C ALA A 15 29.01 2.63 -25.56
N SER A 16 29.00 1.85 -26.64
CA SER A 16 27.99 0.81 -26.85
C SER A 16 28.01 -0.30 -25.78
N LYS A 17 29.20 -0.65 -25.26
CA LYS A 17 29.32 -1.71 -24.23
C LYS A 17 28.84 -1.28 -22.85
N ALA A 18 29.06 0.00 -22.49
CA ALA A 18 28.56 0.54 -21.23
C ALA A 18 27.03 0.70 -21.24
N PHE A 19 26.48 1.20 -22.36
CA PHE A 19 25.03 1.40 -22.51
C PHE A 19 24.26 0.06 -22.52
N GLY A 20 24.80 -0.97 -23.17
CA GLY A 20 24.15 -2.29 -23.24
C GLY A 20 24.03 -2.99 -21.87
N LYS A 21 25.05 -2.90 -21.01
CA LYS A 21 25.02 -3.54 -19.68
C LYS A 21 24.02 -2.88 -18.72
N ALA A 22 24.00 -1.54 -18.68
CA ALA A 22 23.05 -0.81 -17.85
C ALA A 22 21.59 -1.02 -18.30
N PHE A 23 21.34 -0.98 -19.61
CA PHE A 23 20.01 -1.21 -20.16
C PHE A 23 19.52 -2.65 -19.92
N MET A 24 20.41 -3.65 -19.97
CA MET A 24 20.06 -5.04 -19.68
C MET A 24 19.74 -5.25 -18.19
N GLU A 25 20.48 -4.62 -17.28
CA GLU A 25 20.26 -4.75 -15.84
C GLU A 25 18.97 -4.03 -15.39
N MET A 26 18.76 -2.80 -15.87
CA MET A 26 17.52 -2.04 -15.66
C MET A 26 16.33 -2.72 -16.35
N GLY A 27 16.51 -3.22 -17.57
CA GLY A 27 15.47 -3.95 -18.30
C GLY A 27 15.08 -5.25 -17.60
N ARG A 28 16.04 -5.99 -17.05
CA ARG A 28 15.76 -7.20 -16.27
C ARG A 28 15.01 -6.88 -14.97
N GLN A 29 15.33 -5.76 -14.33
CA GLN A 29 14.61 -5.29 -13.13
C GLN A 29 13.17 -4.87 -13.47
N ALA A 30 12.96 -4.20 -14.61
CA ALA A 30 11.62 -3.85 -15.10
C ALA A 30 10.80 -5.09 -15.48
N VAL A 31 11.41 -6.07 -16.15
CA VAL A 31 10.72 -7.33 -16.52
C VAL A 31 10.41 -8.16 -15.28
N SER A 32 11.34 -8.29 -14.33
CA SER A 32 11.09 -9.02 -13.07
C SER A 32 9.95 -8.40 -12.28
N ASN A 33 9.87 -7.06 -12.23
CA ASN A 33 8.78 -6.34 -11.58
C ASN A 33 7.46 -6.43 -12.39
N ALA A 34 7.50 -6.52 -13.72
CA ALA A 34 6.32 -6.65 -14.57
C ALA A 34 5.76 -8.09 -14.65
N THR A 35 6.61 -9.12 -14.44
CA THR A 35 6.18 -10.52 -14.37
C THR A 35 5.43 -10.86 -13.08
N HIS A 36 5.54 -10.00 -12.05
CA HIS A 36 4.59 -10.00 -10.96
C HIS A 36 3.25 -9.48 -11.48
N LYS A 37 2.36 -10.39 -11.90
CA LYS A 37 0.98 -10.07 -12.22
C LYS A 37 0.27 -9.61 -10.94
N PRO A 38 -0.10 -8.32 -10.79
CA PRO A 38 -1.12 -8.00 -9.83
C PRO A 38 -2.42 -8.61 -10.35
N ASP A 39 -3.11 -9.32 -9.46
CA ASP A 39 -4.48 -9.71 -9.74
C ASP A 39 -5.29 -8.45 -10.06
N LEU A 40 -6.12 -8.47 -11.10
CA LEU A 40 -6.75 -7.26 -11.66
C LEU A 40 -7.76 -6.58 -10.70
N ASN A 41 -7.99 -7.20 -9.54
CA ASN A 41 -8.78 -6.70 -8.42
C ASN A 41 -7.95 -6.31 -7.18
N GLU A 42 -6.63 -6.37 -7.24
CA GLU A 42 -5.72 -5.91 -6.18
C GLU A 42 -4.76 -4.83 -6.68
N PRO A 43 -4.63 -3.69 -5.97
CA PRO A 43 -3.58 -2.74 -6.28
C PRO A 43 -2.21 -3.42 -6.07
N SER A 44 -1.40 -3.36 -7.12
CA SER A 44 -0.09 -3.97 -7.27
C SER A 44 0.94 -3.45 -6.26
N GLN A 45 1.03 -4.05 -5.08
CA GLN A 45 2.18 -3.92 -4.19
C GLN A 45 2.39 -5.23 -3.42
N GLN A 46 3.09 -6.18 -4.03
CA GLN A 46 3.61 -7.33 -3.30
C GLN A 46 5.13 -7.39 -3.46
N SER A 47 5.83 -6.60 -2.64
CA SER A 47 7.15 -7.01 -2.18
C SER A 47 6.96 -8.29 -1.36
N ASN A 48 7.58 -9.35 -1.82
CA ASN A 48 7.64 -10.63 -1.13
C ASN A 48 8.65 -10.51 0.03
N ASP A 49 8.31 -9.71 1.04
CA ASP A 49 9.14 -9.52 2.22
C ASP A 49 8.80 -10.61 3.24
N LYS A 50 9.50 -11.74 3.15
CA LYS A 50 9.52 -12.80 4.18
C LYS A 50 10.18 -12.33 5.51
N ASN A 51 10.22 -11.03 5.77
CA ASN A 51 10.70 -10.42 7.01
C ASN A 51 9.67 -9.40 7.52
N ALA A 52 8.48 -9.90 7.86
CA ALA A 52 7.30 -9.12 8.22
C ALA A 52 7.29 -8.61 9.69
N SER A 53 8.45 -8.48 10.35
CA SER A 53 8.50 -8.05 11.76
C SER A 53 8.72 -6.54 11.96
N GLN A 54 8.93 -5.78 10.90
CA GLN A 54 9.16 -4.32 10.93
C GLN A 54 8.37 -3.66 9.77
N ALA A 55 7.10 -3.99 9.61
CA ALA A 55 6.30 -3.40 8.54
C ALA A 55 6.08 -1.91 8.82
N ASN A 56 6.61 -1.04 7.96
CA ASN A 56 6.35 0.40 7.99
C ASN A 56 4.84 0.66 8.18
N PRO A 57 4.42 1.59 9.06
CA PRO A 57 3.00 1.84 9.35
C PRO A 57 2.21 2.18 8.08
N SER A 58 2.86 2.83 7.12
CA SER A 58 2.33 3.10 5.78
C SER A 58 1.97 1.84 4.98
N GLN A 59 2.71 0.74 5.15
CA GLN A 59 2.43 -0.54 4.49
C GLN A 59 1.27 -1.27 5.15
N HIS A 60 1.11 -1.15 6.47
CA HIS A 60 -0.03 -1.69 7.19
C HIS A 60 -1.34 -0.99 6.78
N ALA A 61 -1.34 0.34 6.74
CA ALA A 61 -2.48 1.13 6.28
C ALA A 61 -2.87 0.79 4.83
N THR A 62 -1.89 0.58 3.95
CA THR A 62 -2.15 0.19 2.54
C THR A 62 -2.79 -1.20 2.44
N LYS A 63 -2.37 -2.17 3.26
CA LYS A 63 -2.96 -3.51 3.32
C LYS A 63 -4.40 -3.48 3.82
N GLN A 64 -4.67 -2.71 4.88
CA GLN A 64 -6.00 -2.58 5.45
C GLN A 64 -6.98 -1.91 4.49
N LEU A 65 -6.53 -0.82 3.86
CA LEU A 65 -7.40 0.10 3.15
C LEU A 65 -7.43 -0.15 1.63
N LYS A 66 -6.56 -1.05 1.16
CA LYS A 66 -6.38 -1.43 -0.25
C LYS A 66 -6.27 -0.22 -1.16
N MET A 67 -5.49 0.77 -0.71
CA MET A 67 -5.14 1.97 -1.48
C MET A 67 -3.80 2.54 -1.04
N THR A 68 -3.07 3.09 -2.01
CA THR A 68 -1.81 3.76 -1.77
C THR A 68 -2.04 5.19 -1.27
N LEU A 69 -1.02 5.78 -0.62
CA LEU A 69 -1.07 7.18 -0.19
C LEU A 69 -1.23 8.12 -1.40
N ASP A 70 -0.56 7.82 -2.50
CA ASP A 70 -0.60 8.59 -3.74
C ASP A 70 -2.00 8.58 -4.37
N GLU A 71 -2.64 7.42 -4.39
CA GLU A 71 -4.03 7.29 -4.82
C GLU A 71 -4.97 8.10 -3.95
N ALA A 72 -4.76 8.14 -2.62
CA ALA A 72 -5.63 8.89 -1.72
C ALA A 72 -5.58 10.40 -2.01
N HIS A 73 -4.38 10.94 -2.26
CA HIS A 73 -4.20 12.34 -2.67
C HIS A 73 -4.85 12.64 -4.02
N LEU A 74 -4.76 11.71 -4.97
CA LEU A 74 -5.38 11.86 -6.29
C LEU A 74 -6.92 11.80 -6.20
N ILE A 75 -7.47 10.88 -5.41
CA ILE A 75 -8.92 10.72 -5.20
C ILE A 75 -9.51 11.98 -4.57
N LEU A 76 -8.84 12.56 -3.58
CA LEU A 76 -9.29 13.76 -2.89
C LEU A 76 -8.86 15.06 -3.60
N ASN A 77 -8.11 14.96 -4.71
CA ASN A 77 -7.57 16.10 -5.45
C ASN A 77 -6.84 17.11 -4.54
N VAL A 78 -5.98 16.59 -3.66
CA VAL A 78 -5.18 17.37 -2.71
C VAL A 78 -3.69 17.11 -2.92
N LYS A 79 -2.88 18.10 -2.55
CA LYS A 79 -1.40 17.97 -2.57
C LYS A 79 -0.94 17.17 -1.34
N ARG A 80 0.27 16.61 -1.40
CA ARG A 80 0.87 15.85 -0.27
C ARG A 80 1.01 16.67 1.00
N GLU A 81 1.25 17.97 0.85
CA GLU A 81 1.44 18.92 1.95
C GLU A 81 0.14 19.66 2.33
N ALA A 82 -1.03 19.15 1.93
CA ALA A 82 -2.29 19.82 2.19
C ALA A 82 -2.62 19.85 3.69
N SER A 83 -3.24 20.94 4.13
CA SER A 83 -3.73 21.04 5.50
C SER A 83 -4.88 20.06 5.74
N LEU A 84 -5.09 19.66 6.99
CA LEU A 84 -6.20 18.76 7.36
C LEU A 84 -7.57 19.37 7.00
N ASP A 85 -7.69 20.70 7.08
CA ASP A 85 -8.89 21.44 6.70
C ASP A 85 -9.19 21.32 5.20
N ASP A 86 -8.17 21.46 4.34
CA ASP A 86 -8.33 21.32 2.88
C ASP A 86 -8.73 19.88 2.50
N ILE A 87 -8.14 18.90 3.18
CA ILE A 87 -8.45 17.48 2.99
C ILE A 87 -9.91 17.21 3.38
N GLN A 88 -10.35 17.73 4.53
CA GLN A 88 -11.72 17.58 5.00
C GLN A 88 -12.72 18.28 4.07
N HIS A 89 -12.41 19.48 3.60
CA HIS A 89 -13.26 20.22 2.67
C HIS A 89 -13.48 19.46 1.36
N ASN A 90 -12.42 18.94 0.75
CA ASN A 90 -12.52 18.17 -0.48
C ASN A 90 -13.24 16.83 -0.25
N TYR A 91 -12.99 16.18 0.90
CA TYR A 91 -13.71 14.98 1.31
C TYR A 91 -15.21 15.24 1.39
N ASP A 92 -15.65 16.26 2.13
CA ASP A 92 -17.06 16.59 2.31
C ASP A 92 -17.75 16.93 0.97
N HIS A 93 -17.05 17.67 0.11
CA HIS A 93 -17.54 18.01 -1.23
C HIS A 93 -17.73 16.75 -2.09
N LEU A 94 -16.70 15.90 -2.21
CA LEU A 94 -16.77 14.67 -3.00
C LEU A 94 -17.77 13.67 -2.41
N PHE A 95 -17.85 13.56 -1.09
CA PHE A 95 -18.79 12.68 -0.42
C PHE A 95 -20.22 13.09 -0.69
N LYS A 96 -20.53 14.40 -0.61
CA LYS A 96 -21.88 14.93 -0.90
C LYS A 96 -22.27 14.74 -2.36
N MET A 97 -21.38 15.07 -3.30
CA MET A 97 -21.62 14.92 -4.74
C MET A 97 -21.85 13.46 -5.15
N ASN A 98 -21.24 12.53 -4.42
CA ASN A 98 -21.36 11.09 -4.64
C ASN A 98 -22.23 10.39 -3.59
N SER A 99 -23.08 11.09 -2.83
CA SER A 99 -24.02 10.46 -1.89
C SER A 99 -25.35 10.11 -2.58
N PRO A 100 -26.12 9.14 -2.06
CA PRO A 100 -27.43 8.86 -2.61
C PRO A 100 -28.29 10.12 -2.61
N PRO A 101 -29.12 10.35 -3.64
CA PRO A 101 -30.07 11.45 -3.62
C PRO A 101 -30.97 11.25 -2.40
N GLN A 102 -30.98 12.25 -1.51
CA GLN A 102 -31.81 12.20 -0.32
C GLN A 102 -33.26 12.00 -0.76
N PRO A 103 -33.96 10.97 -0.23
CA PRO A 103 -35.37 10.79 -0.56
C PRO A 103 -36.08 12.06 -0.13
N LYS A 104 -36.69 12.76 -1.10
CA LYS A 104 -37.61 13.86 -0.81
C LYS A 104 -38.78 13.22 -0.06
N VAL A 105 -38.73 13.26 1.26
CA VAL A 105 -39.83 12.83 2.10
C VAL A 105 -40.93 13.85 1.93
N ASP A 106 -41.93 13.52 1.11
CA ASP A 106 -43.19 14.24 1.16
C ASP A 106 -43.76 14.00 2.57
N PRO A 107 -44.01 15.04 3.38
CA PRO A 107 -44.45 14.88 4.78
C PRO A 107 -45.83 14.21 4.97
N LYS A 108 -46.42 13.64 3.90
CA LYS A 108 -47.67 12.87 3.92
C LYS A 108 -47.49 11.35 3.75
N ALA A 109 -46.28 10.83 3.52
CA ALA A 109 -46.06 9.41 3.23
C ALA A 109 -45.59 8.56 4.42
N GLU A 110 -45.58 9.12 5.63
CA GLU A 110 -44.93 8.54 6.82
C GLU A 110 -45.78 7.51 7.59
N ALA A 111 -46.92 7.08 7.03
CA ALA A 111 -47.92 6.35 7.80
C ALA A 111 -48.14 4.87 7.42
N GLN A 112 -47.17 4.12 6.85
CA GLN A 112 -47.30 2.65 6.82
C GLN A 112 -45.95 1.89 6.91
N PRO A 113 -45.79 0.94 7.84
CA PRO A 113 -44.58 0.12 7.95
C PRO A 113 -44.57 -0.95 6.85
N LYS A 114 -43.68 -0.79 5.85
CA LYS A 114 -43.48 -1.82 4.82
C LYS A 114 -42.37 -2.78 5.27
N LYS A 115 -42.76 -4.06 5.45
CA LYS A 115 -41.90 -5.22 5.72
C LYS A 115 -40.70 -5.29 4.73
N PRO A 116 -39.56 -5.90 5.12
CA PRO A 116 -38.36 -5.95 4.29
C PRO A 116 -38.61 -6.76 3.02
N GLN A 117 -38.91 -6.07 1.92
CA GLN A 117 -38.93 -6.69 0.60
C GLN A 117 -37.49 -6.87 0.14
N ARG A 118 -37.06 -8.12 -0.08
CA ARG A 118 -35.79 -8.45 -0.74
C ARG A 118 -35.77 -7.72 -2.08
N ARG A 119 -34.91 -6.71 -2.20
CA ARG A 119 -34.77 -5.89 -3.40
C ARG A 119 -34.18 -6.77 -4.49
N SER A 120 -35.01 -7.27 -5.41
CA SER A 120 -34.50 -7.71 -6.71
C SER A 120 -33.93 -6.48 -7.40
N HIS A 121 -32.67 -6.52 -7.78
CA HIS A 121 -31.91 -5.36 -8.32
C HIS A 121 -32.34 -4.98 -9.75
N LEU A 122 -33.56 -5.32 -10.16
CA LEU A 122 -34.16 -4.92 -11.44
C LEU A 122 -35.12 -3.76 -11.21
N ASN A 123 -34.66 -2.75 -10.45
CA ASN A 123 -35.42 -1.53 -10.27
C ASN A 123 -35.21 -0.64 -11.50
N LYS A 124 -36.30 -0.41 -12.23
CA LYS A 124 -36.46 0.64 -13.25
C LYS A 124 -35.90 1.96 -12.72
N VAL A 125 -34.66 2.27 -13.08
CA VAL A 125 -34.01 3.55 -12.79
C VAL A 125 -34.73 4.58 -13.64
N LYS A 126 -35.35 5.59 -12.99
CA LYS A 126 -35.87 6.76 -13.70
C LYS A 126 -34.67 7.44 -14.38
N PRO A 127 -34.78 7.87 -15.65
CA PRO A 127 -33.64 8.36 -16.43
C PRO A 127 -32.96 9.62 -15.86
N ASP A 128 -33.59 10.29 -14.89
CA ASP A 128 -33.13 11.54 -14.28
C ASP A 128 -32.41 11.36 -12.93
N THR A 129 -32.16 10.12 -12.49
CA THR A 129 -31.38 9.88 -11.26
C THR A 129 -29.97 9.47 -11.65
N GLN A 130 -29.00 10.36 -11.42
CA GLN A 130 -27.58 10.04 -11.56
C GLN A 130 -27.29 8.75 -10.77
N PRO A 131 -26.67 7.73 -11.40
CA PRO A 131 -26.40 6.47 -10.74
C PRO A 131 -25.37 6.69 -9.62
N TYR A 132 -25.88 6.80 -8.39
CA TYR A 132 -25.04 6.81 -7.20
C TYR A 132 -24.29 5.47 -7.08
N SER A 133 -22.98 5.55 -6.85
CA SER A 133 -22.11 4.38 -6.68
C SER A 133 -21.60 4.31 -5.24
N HIS A 134 -22.08 3.30 -4.50
CA HIS A 134 -21.54 2.96 -3.17
C HIS A 134 -20.03 2.76 -3.20
N TYR A 135 -19.50 2.14 -4.26
CA TYR A 135 -18.07 1.88 -4.38
C TYR A 135 -17.25 3.18 -4.42
N LEU A 136 -17.73 4.17 -5.18
CA LEU A 136 -17.05 5.45 -5.32
C LEU A 136 -17.04 6.21 -3.98
N GLN A 137 -18.17 6.19 -3.27
CA GLN A 137 -18.23 6.77 -1.92
C GLN A 137 -17.28 6.04 -0.95
N SER A 138 -17.25 4.70 -0.97
CA SER A 138 -16.29 3.93 -0.17
C SER A 138 -14.84 4.24 -0.54
N LYS A 139 -14.53 4.56 -1.81
CA LYS A 139 -13.18 5.00 -2.21
C LYS A 139 -12.83 6.36 -1.62
N VAL A 140 -13.76 7.32 -1.60
CA VAL A 140 -13.55 8.65 -0.99
C VAL A 140 -13.33 8.54 0.52
N VAL A 141 -14.13 7.73 1.22
CA VAL A 141 -13.99 7.48 2.67
C VAL A 141 -12.64 6.84 2.99
N ARG A 142 -12.28 5.78 2.26
CA ARG A 142 -11.00 5.12 2.45
C ARG A 142 -9.82 6.06 2.14
N ALA A 143 -9.95 6.95 1.15
CA ALA A 143 -8.90 7.93 0.83
C ALA A 143 -8.65 8.87 2.01
N PHE A 144 -9.73 9.35 2.63
CA PHE A 144 -9.65 10.19 3.80
C PHE A 144 -9.01 9.48 5.01
N GLU A 145 -9.43 8.25 5.29
CA GLU A 145 -8.83 7.41 6.34
C GLU A 145 -7.33 7.14 6.09
N ARG A 146 -6.92 7.00 4.82
CA ARG A 146 -5.51 6.72 4.46
C ARG A 146 -4.59 7.88 4.78
N ILE A 147 -5.04 9.10 4.47
CA ILE A 147 -4.27 10.33 4.72
C ILE A 147 -4.24 10.61 6.23
N GLN A 148 -5.37 10.46 6.93
CA GLN A 148 -5.40 10.60 8.39
C GLN A 148 -4.47 9.62 9.11
N ALA A 149 -4.41 8.36 8.66
CA ALA A 149 -3.51 7.37 9.22
C ALA A 149 -2.04 7.77 9.03
N GLU A 150 -1.68 8.36 7.88
CA GLU A 150 -0.31 8.82 7.63
C GLU A 150 0.05 10.05 8.46
N GLN A 151 -0.84 11.04 8.55
CA GLN A 151 -0.61 12.22 9.40
C GLN A 151 -0.50 11.84 10.88
N SER A 152 -1.33 10.89 11.35
CA SER A 152 -1.23 10.36 12.71
C SER A 152 0.10 9.66 12.94
N SER A 153 0.55 8.79 12.01
CA SER A 153 1.85 8.15 12.09
C SER A 153 3.01 9.15 12.04
N ARG A 154 2.88 10.24 11.27
CA ARG A 154 3.89 11.31 11.18
C ARG A 154 4.03 12.04 12.52
N ILE A 155 2.91 12.34 13.17
CA ILE A 155 2.89 12.95 14.51
C ILE A 155 3.51 12.00 15.55
N GLU A 156 3.23 10.69 15.49
CA GLU A 156 3.82 9.69 16.39
C GLU A 156 5.34 9.56 16.20
N THR A 157 5.83 9.61 14.95
CA THR A 157 7.27 9.62 14.67
C THR A 157 7.94 10.90 15.17
N GLU A 158 7.33 12.08 14.94
CA GLU A 158 7.86 13.35 15.42
C GLU A 158 7.90 13.44 16.95
N LYS A 159 6.93 12.83 17.65
CA LYS A 159 6.89 12.81 19.13
C LYS A 159 7.94 11.88 19.76
N THR A 160 8.43 10.89 19.02
CA THR A 160 9.41 9.92 19.53
C THR A 160 10.85 10.43 19.40
N GLU A 161 11.10 11.45 18.58
CA GLU A 161 12.45 12.01 18.36
C GLU A 161 12.88 13.08 19.39
N ASP A 162 12.03 13.46 20.36
CA ASP A 162 12.34 14.46 21.40
C ASP A 162 12.69 13.87 22.78
N VAL A 163 13.14 12.60 22.82
CA VAL A 163 13.71 12.00 24.05
C VAL A 163 15.24 12.05 23.97
N PRO A 164 15.94 12.88 24.78
CA PRO A 164 17.39 12.85 24.86
C PRO A 164 17.84 11.54 25.51
N GLY A 165 18.99 11.04 25.06
CA GLY A 165 19.43 9.65 25.22
C GLY A 165 19.37 9.04 26.61
N THR A 166 19.10 7.74 26.62
CA THR A 166 19.62 6.83 27.66
C THR A 166 20.24 5.63 26.95
N ASP A 167 21.54 5.48 27.16
CA ASP A 167 22.43 4.45 26.64
C ASP A 167 21.87 3.02 26.81
N GLN A 168 21.91 2.24 25.74
CA GLN A 168 21.78 0.78 25.76
C GLN A 168 23.04 0.18 25.13
N ASN A 169 24.17 0.32 25.84
CA ASN A 169 25.33 -0.53 25.61
C ASN A 169 26.02 -0.86 26.94
N ALA A 170 25.39 -1.74 27.72
CA ALA A 170 26.04 -2.45 28.82
C ALA A 170 25.19 -3.66 29.24
N ASN A 171 25.59 -4.84 28.74
CA ASN A 171 25.42 -6.21 29.29
C ASN A 171 24.99 -7.22 28.24
N GLN A 172 25.97 -7.72 27.48
CA GLN A 172 25.95 -9.07 26.96
C GLN A 172 27.32 -9.68 27.27
N ASP A 173 27.51 -10.14 28.51
CA ASP A 173 28.55 -11.13 28.87
C ASP A 173 28.29 -11.61 30.30
N ALA A 174 27.30 -12.48 30.46
CA ALA A 174 27.22 -13.43 31.56
C ALA A 174 26.01 -14.34 31.37
N GLN A 175 26.14 -15.40 30.57
CA GLN A 175 25.34 -16.63 30.72
C GLN A 175 25.89 -17.73 29.80
N SER A 176 26.96 -18.39 30.24
CA SER A 176 27.42 -19.66 29.70
C SER A 176 27.87 -20.57 30.84
N SER A 177 26.91 -21.19 31.50
CA SER A 177 27.12 -22.44 32.24
C SER A 177 25.75 -23.04 32.58
N ASP A 178 25.69 -24.37 32.52
CA ASP A 178 24.57 -25.24 32.91
C ASP A 178 23.44 -25.48 31.92
N LYS A 179 23.71 -26.40 30.98
CA LYS A 179 22.76 -27.50 30.74
C LYS A 179 23.48 -28.74 30.23
N ALA A 180 24.02 -29.52 31.15
CA ALA A 180 24.33 -30.92 30.91
C ALA A 180 23.04 -31.76 30.99
N GLN A 181 23.09 -32.90 30.30
CA GLN A 181 22.24 -34.09 30.46
C GLN A 181 20.86 -34.02 29.81
N ASN A 182 20.70 -34.73 28.69
CA ASN A 182 20.01 -36.03 28.65
C ASN A 182 19.76 -36.42 27.18
N THR A 183 20.30 -37.56 26.73
CA THR A 183 19.78 -38.42 25.64
C THR A 183 20.74 -39.58 25.39
N GLU A 184 20.75 -40.53 26.32
CA GLU A 184 21.05 -41.93 25.99
C GLU A 184 19.71 -42.64 25.82
N SER A 185 19.45 -43.17 24.61
CA SER A 185 18.94 -44.53 24.38
C SER A 185 18.34 -44.70 22.98
N SER A 186 18.86 -45.72 22.30
CA SER A 186 18.20 -46.61 21.32
C SER A 186 17.60 -46.02 20.03
N ASP A 187 18.19 -46.36 18.88
CA ASP A 187 17.52 -47.29 17.96
C ASP A 187 18.51 -47.94 16.96
N LYS A 188 18.15 -49.16 16.58
CA LYS A 188 18.86 -50.22 15.88
C LYS A 188 18.52 -50.18 14.39
N THR A 189 19.49 -50.42 13.50
CA THR A 189 19.35 -51.07 12.16
C THR A 189 20.71 -50.99 11.45
N GLU A 190 21.51 -52.06 11.40
CA GLU A 190 21.43 -53.15 10.43
C GLU A 190 21.57 -52.68 8.97
N LYS A 191 22.77 -52.84 8.40
CA LYS A 191 22.95 -53.28 7.01
C LYS A 191 24.28 -54.01 6.83
N LYS A 192 24.13 -55.27 6.42
CA LYS A 192 25.11 -56.28 6.01
C LYS A 192 25.91 -55.87 4.77
N ASP A 193 27.12 -56.43 4.73
CA ASP A 193 27.80 -57.15 3.62
C ASP A 193 27.35 -56.87 2.18
#